data_AF-A0A9P4R9N0-F1
#
_entry.id   AF-A0A9P4R9N0-F1
#
_cell.length_a   1.000
_cell.length_b   1.000
_cell.length_c   1.000
_cell.angle_alpha   90.00
_cell.angle_beta   90.00
_cell.angle_gamma   90.00
#
_symmetry.space_group_name_H-M   'P 1'
#
loop_
_entity.id
_entity.type
_entity.pdbx_description
1 polymer ?
#
loop_
_entity_poly.entity_id
_entity_poly.type
_entity_poly.pdbx_seq_one_letter_code
_entity_poly.pdbx_strand_id
1 'polypeptide(L)'
;MVTATTTSTPSTTTTTATPSCTTAVPGKYGYVPPDACNAQWNYSPSFSAAVAFSTLFGILTLAQIILAFVHRKPFCWVMIMGVSWELVSFILRALGSHHQQSQAYSFASSLLFLLAPLWINAFVYMTAGRLMWTFHPDRKVAGIKAISLGKYFVWLDIFSFIVQGVGGTMLSPGGSATTM
;
A
#
# COMPACT_ATOMS: atom_id res chain seq x y z
N MET A 1 41.49 51.03 35.11
CA MET A 1 40.35 50.50 35.88
C MET A 1 39.42 49.78 34.90
N VAL A 2 39.40 48.46 35.06
CA VAL A 2 38.40 47.43 34.72
C VAL A 2 37.62 47.52 33.39
N THR A 3 38.04 46.64 32.47
CA THR A 3 37.28 46.04 31.36
C THR A 3 36.02 45.33 31.84
N ALA A 4 34.85 45.64 31.27
CA ALA A 4 33.61 44.91 31.53
C ALA A 4 33.38 43.84 30.45
N THR A 5 33.59 42.59 30.84
CA THR A 5 33.28 41.39 30.05
C THR A 5 31.79 41.09 30.17
N THR A 6 31.00 41.28 29.10
CA THR A 6 29.63 40.76 29.03
C THR A 6 29.67 39.28 28.65
N THR A 7 29.52 38.43 29.65
CA THR A 7 29.35 36.98 29.53
C THR A 7 28.02 36.70 28.84
N SER A 8 28.06 36.21 27.59
CA SER A 8 26.91 35.62 26.93
C SER A 8 26.64 34.23 27.52
N THR A 9 25.58 34.13 28.32
CA THR A 9 25.04 32.83 28.75
C THR A 9 24.47 32.12 27.53
N PRO A 10 24.94 30.92 27.14
CA PRO A 10 24.20 30.11 26.19
C PRO A 10 22.93 29.65 26.89
N SER A 11 21.78 30.16 26.47
CA SER A 11 20.50 29.57 26.82
C SER A 11 20.44 28.19 26.19
N THR A 12 20.83 27.17 26.97
CA THR A 12 20.59 25.78 26.66
C THR A 12 19.08 25.57 26.62
N THR A 13 18.46 25.78 25.46
CA THR A 13 17.11 25.29 25.21
C THR A 13 17.24 23.80 24.94
N THR A 14 17.37 23.01 26.01
CA THR A 14 17.09 21.58 25.94
C THR A 14 15.59 21.44 25.76
N THR A 15 15.10 21.63 24.54
CA THR A 15 13.80 21.09 24.15
C THR A 15 13.96 19.59 24.06
N THR A 16 13.92 18.94 25.22
CA THR A 16 13.49 17.54 25.31
C THR A 16 12.01 17.54 24.94
N ALA A 17 11.73 17.64 23.64
CA ALA A 17 10.39 17.41 23.13
C ALA A 17 10.14 15.90 23.25
N THR A 18 9.77 15.44 24.44
CA THR A 18 9.10 14.15 24.60
C THR A 18 7.85 14.25 23.72
N PRO A 19 7.71 13.46 22.64
CA PRO A 19 6.46 13.47 21.90
C PRO A 19 5.40 12.97 22.87
N SER A 20 4.63 13.90 23.44
CA SER A 20 3.51 13.60 24.31
C SER A 20 2.37 13.15 23.41
N CYS A 21 2.50 11.96 22.86
CA CYS A 21 1.37 11.30 22.25
C CYS A 21 0.39 10.98 23.39
N THR A 22 -0.86 11.38 23.26
CA THR A 22 -1.89 11.03 24.22
C THR A 22 -2.68 9.84 23.69
N THR A 23 -2.95 8.85 24.53
CA THR A 23 -3.83 7.72 24.17
C THR A 23 -5.26 8.23 24.00
N ALA A 24 -5.76 8.30 22.77
CA ALA A 24 -7.09 8.82 22.48
C ALA A 24 -8.16 7.71 22.56
N VAL A 25 -9.26 7.99 23.27
CA VAL A 25 -10.44 7.13 23.31
C VAL A 25 -11.16 7.26 21.96
N PRO A 26 -11.50 6.15 21.28
CA PRO A 26 -12.12 6.20 19.96
C PRO A 26 -13.50 6.88 20.05
N GLY A 27 -13.75 7.84 19.14
CA GLY A 27 -15.04 8.54 19.08
C GLY A 27 -16.19 7.63 18.61
N LYS A 28 -17.40 8.20 18.44
CA LYS A 28 -18.64 7.48 18.04
C LYS A 28 -18.51 6.63 16.76
N TYR A 29 -17.59 6.99 15.87
CA TYR A 29 -17.28 6.26 14.63
C TYR A 29 -15.86 5.66 14.63
N GLY A 30 -15.24 5.49 15.79
CA GLY A 30 -13.89 4.95 15.90
C GLY A 30 -12.78 5.93 15.52
N TYR A 31 -13.10 7.22 15.34
CA TYR A 31 -12.11 8.24 14.99
C TYR A 31 -11.07 8.39 16.09
N VAL A 32 -9.79 8.32 15.70
CA VAL A 32 -8.61 8.56 16.53
C VAL A 32 -7.78 9.62 15.80
N PRO A 33 -7.41 10.74 16.44
CA PRO A 33 -6.53 11.73 15.83
C PRO A 33 -5.17 11.09 15.48
N PRO A 34 -4.57 11.44 14.33
CA PRO A 34 -3.33 10.82 13.84
C PRO A 34 -2.13 11.08 14.76
N ASP A 35 -2.24 12.06 15.65
CA ASP A 35 -1.24 12.47 16.66
C ASP A 35 -1.27 11.59 17.93
N ALA A 36 -2.25 10.68 18.05
CA ALA A 36 -2.38 9.78 19.19
C ALA A 36 -1.47 8.55 19.06
N CYS A 37 -0.91 8.06 20.16
CA CYS A 37 0.00 6.90 20.15
C CYS A 37 -0.65 5.59 19.70
N ASN A 38 -1.98 5.52 19.77
CA ASN A 38 -2.78 4.37 19.39
C ASN A 38 -3.41 4.52 17.99
N ALA A 39 -3.05 5.56 17.23
CA ALA A 39 -3.48 5.74 15.85
C ALA A 39 -2.72 4.76 14.92
N GLN A 40 -3.46 3.89 14.23
CA GLN A 40 -2.89 2.96 13.23
C GLN A 40 -3.05 3.46 11.80
N TRP A 41 -3.52 4.70 11.65
CA TRP A 41 -3.71 5.39 10.39
C TRP A 41 -3.10 6.78 10.50
N ASN A 42 -2.23 7.14 9.55
CA ASN A 42 -1.60 8.47 9.47
C ASN A 42 -2.56 9.57 8.97
N TYR A 43 -3.83 9.22 8.70
CA TYR A 43 -4.85 10.11 8.18
C TYR A 43 -6.23 9.65 8.67
N SER A 44 -7.24 10.51 8.53
CA SER A 44 -8.64 10.15 8.81
C SER A 44 -9.21 9.30 7.66
N PRO A 45 -9.41 7.98 7.82
CA PRO A 45 -9.98 7.15 6.77
C PRO A 45 -11.45 7.51 6.51
N SER A 46 -11.75 7.91 5.27
CA SER A 46 -13.13 8.20 4.84
C SER A 46 -13.89 6.92 4.52
N PHE A 47 -14.92 6.62 5.31
CA PHE A 47 -15.81 5.47 5.11
C PHE A 47 -16.50 5.52 3.75
N SER A 48 -17.08 6.66 3.36
CA SER A 48 -17.79 6.80 2.08
C SER A 48 -16.87 6.53 0.88
N ALA A 49 -15.61 6.97 0.95
CA ALA A 49 -14.65 6.69 -0.12
C ALA A 49 -14.30 5.19 -0.18
N ALA A 50 -14.06 4.56 0.97
CA ALA A 50 -13.76 3.13 1.03
C ALA A 50 -14.90 2.26 0.46
N VAL A 51 -16.15 2.61 0.77
CA VAL A 51 -17.35 1.91 0.24
C VAL A 51 -17.51 2.13 -1.27
N ALA A 52 -17.25 3.33 -1.77
CA ALA A 52 -17.32 3.62 -3.20
C ALA A 52 -16.32 2.77 -4.01
N PHE A 53 -15.06 2.71 -3.56
CA PHE A 53 -14.04 1.87 -4.21
C PHE A 53 -14.31 0.38 -4.03
N SER A 54 -14.78 -0.07 -2.86
CA SER A 54 -15.21 -1.45 -2.66
C SER A 54 -16.31 -1.86 -3.64
N THR A 55 -17.30 -0.99 -3.86
CA THR A 55 -18.37 -1.23 -4.84
C THR A 55 -17.82 -1.33 -6.26
N LEU A 56 -16.91 -0.42 -6.64
CA LEU A 56 -16.26 -0.43 -7.94
C LEU A 56 -15.47 -1.72 -8.19
N PHE A 57 -14.62 -2.13 -7.25
CA PHE A 57 -13.87 -3.38 -7.34
C PHE A 57 -14.78 -4.62 -7.27
N GLY A 58 -15.93 -4.52 -6.59
CA GLY A 58 -16.96 -5.57 -6.58
C GLY A 58 -17.56 -5.79 -7.97
N ILE A 59 -17.94 -4.71 -8.65
CA ILE A 59 -18.43 -4.75 -10.04
C ILE A 59 -17.36 -5.30 -10.97
N LEU A 60 -16.10 -4.85 -10.83
CA LEU A 60 -14.98 -5.37 -11.62
C LEU A 60 -14.73 -6.86 -11.37
N THR A 61 -14.81 -7.32 -10.12
CA THR A 61 -14.66 -8.74 -9.77
C THR A 61 -15.73 -9.57 -10.47
N LEU A 62 -16.99 -9.12 -10.41
CA LEU A 62 -18.10 -9.80 -11.06
C LEU A 62 -17.94 -9.83 -12.58
N ALA A 63 -17.56 -8.70 -13.19
CA ALA A 63 -17.29 -8.63 -14.63
C ALA A 63 -16.19 -9.63 -15.03
N GLN A 64 -15.10 -9.71 -14.28
CA GLN A 64 -14.01 -10.66 -14.57
C GLN A 64 -14.44 -12.12 -14.40
N ILE A 65 -15.29 -12.43 -13.42
CA ILE A 65 -15.87 -13.78 -13.25
C ILE A 65 -16.76 -14.13 -14.44
N ILE A 66 -17.62 -13.21 -14.88
CA ILE A 66 -18.50 -13.40 -16.04
C ILE A 66 -17.64 -13.63 -17.30
N LEU A 67 -16.64 -12.78 -17.54
CA LEU A 67 -15.71 -12.93 -18.66
C LEU A 67 -14.97 -14.28 -18.62
N ALA A 68 -14.52 -14.71 -17.44
CA ALA A 68 -13.85 -15.99 -17.29
C ALA A 68 -14.77 -17.17 -17.64
N PHE A 69 -16.05 -17.10 -17.24
CA PHE A 69 -17.04 -18.14 -17.55
C PHE A 69 -17.40 -18.16 -19.04
N VAL A 70 -17.66 -16.98 -19.64
CA VAL A 70 -18.02 -16.85 -21.06
C VAL A 70 -16.86 -17.30 -21.97
N HIS A 71 -15.63 -16.86 -21.69
CA HIS A 71 -14.48 -17.17 -22.55
C HIS A 71 -13.84 -18.54 -22.24
N ARG A 72 -14.23 -19.20 -21.14
CA ARG A 72 -13.70 -20.51 -20.69
C ARG A 72 -12.17 -20.58 -20.71
N LYS A 73 -11.51 -19.49 -20.31
CA LYS A 73 -10.05 -19.40 -20.27
C LYS A 73 -9.57 -19.52 -18.82
N PRO A 74 -8.85 -20.60 -18.45
CA PRO A 74 -8.44 -20.82 -17.06
C PRO A 74 -7.44 -19.78 -16.54
N PHE A 75 -6.72 -19.09 -17.42
CA PHE A 75 -5.75 -18.05 -17.01
C PHE A 75 -6.42 -16.78 -16.47
N CYS A 76 -7.71 -16.55 -16.73
CA CYS A 76 -8.46 -15.43 -16.15
C CYS A 76 -8.57 -15.49 -14.62
N TRP A 77 -8.34 -16.67 -14.02
CA TRP A 77 -8.28 -16.83 -12.57
C TRP A 77 -7.26 -15.89 -11.90
N VAL A 78 -6.10 -15.69 -12.52
CA VAL A 78 -5.04 -14.80 -12.00
C VAL A 78 -5.57 -13.37 -11.85
N MET A 79 -6.37 -12.92 -12.80
CA MET A 79 -6.99 -11.61 -12.78
C MET A 79 -8.13 -11.51 -11.76
N ILE A 80 -8.95 -12.57 -11.63
CA ILE A 80 -9.98 -12.63 -10.58
C ILE A 80 -9.34 -12.50 -9.20
N MET A 81 -8.22 -13.19 -8.97
CA MET A 81 -7.46 -13.09 -7.71
C MET A 81 -7.01 -11.66 -7.44
N GLY A 82 -6.34 -11.00 -8.39
CA GLY A 82 -5.86 -9.62 -8.21
C GLY A 82 -6.97 -8.64 -7.84
N VAL A 83 -8.08 -8.63 -8.59
CA VAL A 83 -9.19 -7.71 -8.31
C VAL A 83 -9.99 -8.10 -7.06
N SER A 84 -10.05 -9.38 -6.70
CA SER A 84 -10.63 -9.80 -5.43
C SER A 84 -9.81 -9.33 -4.22
N TRP A 85 -8.48 -9.26 -4.34
CA TRP A 85 -7.61 -8.77 -3.27
C TRP A 85 -7.76 -7.27 -3.07
N GLU A 86 -7.91 -6.50 -4.16
CA GLU A 86 -8.30 -5.08 -4.09
C GLU A 86 -9.65 -4.93 -3.38
N LEU A 87 -10.66 -5.71 -3.79
CA LEU A 87 -11.98 -5.68 -3.17
C LEU A 87 -11.89 -5.91 -1.65
N VAL A 88 -11.18 -6.96 -1.23
CA VAL A 88 -11.00 -7.29 0.20
C VAL A 88 -10.22 -6.18 0.91
N SER A 89 -9.20 -5.59 0.27
CA SER A 89 -8.48 -4.45 0.85
C SER A 89 -9.42 -3.28 1.17
N PHE A 90 -10.27 -2.88 0.22
CA PHE A 90 -11.20 -1.78 0.43
C PHE A 90 -12.31 -2.11 1.44
N ILE A 91 -12.75 -3.38 1.53
CA ILE A 91 -13.66 -3.83 2.59
C ILE A 91 -13.00 -3.69 3.96
N LEU A 92 -11.77 -4.20 4.11
CA LEU A 92 -11.01 -4.09 5.37
C LEU A 92 -10.75 -2.63 5.74
N ARG A 93 -10.57 -1.76 4.75
CA ARG A 93 -10.39 -0.31 4.93
C ARG A 93 -11.67 0.39 5.37
N ALA A 94 -12.83 -0.04 4.88
CA ALA A 94 -14.13 0.42 5.37
C ALA A 94 -14.44 -0.07 6.80
N LEU A 95 -14.05 -1.30 7.14
CA LEU A 95 -14.14 -1.81 8.51
C LEU A 95 -13.14 -1.10 9.44
N GLY A 96 -11.93 -0.87 8.95
CA GLY A 96 -10.85 -0.14 9.62
C GLY A 96 -11.20 1.31 9.89
N SER A 97 -12.03 1.96 9.06
CA SER A 97 -12.48 3.34 9.36
C SER A 97 -13.37 3.42 10.59
N HIS A 98 -14.07 2.35 10.96
CA HIS A 98 -14.84 2.23 12.20
C HIS A 98 -14.02 1.67 13.37
N HIS A 99 -12.97 0.90 13.10
CA HIS A 99 -12.10 0.29 14.11
C HIS A 99 -10.64 0.69 13.89
N GLN A 100 -10.36 1.99 13.94
CA GLN A 100 -9.07 2.58 13.54
C GLN A 100 -7.87 2.15 14.40
N GLN A 101 -8.12 1.56 15.56
CA GLN A 101 -7.09 1.06 16.48
C GLN A 101 -6.63 -0.37 16.14
N SER A 102 -7.33 -1.07 15.26
CA SER A 102 -6.99 -2.45 14.89
C SER A 102 -5.84 -2.48 13.89
N GLN A 103 -4.67 -2.88 14.37
CA GLN A 103 -3.50 -3.09 13.52
C GLN A 103 -3.74 -4.13 12.42
N ALA A 104 -4.55 -5.14 12.70
CA ALA A 104 -4.85 -6.19 11.74
C ALA A 104 -5.55 -5.63 10.49
N TYR A 105 -6.48 -4.68 10.64
CA TYR A 105 -7.17 -4.08 9.50
C TYR A 105 -6.28 -3.14 8.68
N SER A 106 -5.47 -2.30 9.35
CA SER A 106 -4.53 -1.41 8.69
C SER A 106 -3.48 -2.19 7.91
N PHE A 107 -2.86 -3.19 8.55
CA PHE A 107 -1.82 -4.01 7.95
C PHE A 107 -2.38 -4.89 6.82
N ALA A 108 -3.48 -5.61 7.05
CA ALA A 108 -4.05 -6.50 6.03
C ALA A 108 -4.57 -5.73 4.81
N SER A 109 -5.23 -4.57 4.99
CA SER A 109 -5.68 -3.77 3.84
C SER A 109 -4.50 -3.24 3.03
N SER A 110 -3.45 -2.74 3.70
CA SER A 110 -2.25 -2.24 3.02
C SER A 110 -1.53 -3.36 2.28
N LEU A 111 -1.34 -4.52 2.92
CA LEU A 111 -0.69 -5.66 2.31
C LEU A 111 -1.44 -6.15 1.07
N LEU A 112 -2.77 -6.35 1.17
CA LEU A 112 -3.58 -6.79 0.04
C LEU A 112 -3.59 -5.78 -1.12
N PHE A 113 -3.66 -4.47 -0.79
CA PHE A 113 -3.59 -3.40 -1.78
C PHE A 113 -2.25 -3.41 -2.52
N LEU A 114 -1.14 -3.65 -1.81
CA LEU A 114 0.18 -3.70 -2.45
C LEU A 114 0.38 -4.99 -3.26
N LEU A 115 -0.17 -6.12 -2.81
CA LEU A 115 -0.02 -7.40 -3.52
C LEU A 115 -0.98 -7.56 -4.70
N ALA A 116 -2.09 -6.84 -4.75
CA ALA A 116 -3.04 -6.98 -5.85
C ALA A 116 -2.46 -6.59 -7.24
N PRO A 117 -1.69 -5.49 -7.40
CA PRO A 117 -1.01 -5.15 -8.64
C PRO A 117 -0.08 -6.25 -9.19
N LEU A 118 0.58 -7.03 -8.33
CA LEU A 118 1.41 -8.16 -8.76
C LEU A 118 0.62 -9.17 -9.60
N TRP A 119 -0.58 -9.51 -9.16
CA TRP A 119 -1.46 -10.45 -9.85
C TRP A 119 -1.91 -9.90 -11.20
N ILE A 120 -2.27 -8.62 -11.26
CA ILE A 120 -2.69 -7.95 -12.49
C ILE A 120 -1.53 -7.91 -13.49
N ASN A 121 -0.32 -7.55 -13.03
CA ASN A 121 0.89 -7.56 -13.84
C ASN A 121 1.18 -8.96 -14.40
N ALA A 122 1.12 -10.00 -13.55
CA ALA A 122 1.30 -11.37 -13.99
C ALA A 122 0.31 -11.76 -15.10
N PHE A 123 -0.97 -11.37 -14.98
CA PHE A 123 -1.98 -11.62 -16.00
C PHE A 123 -1.68 -10.90 -17.33
N VAL A 124 -1.24 -9.64 -17.29
CA VAL A 124 -0.84 -8.87 -18.48
C VAL A 124 0.30 -9.58 -19.22
N TYR A 125 1.32 -10.05 -18.51
CA TYR A 125 2.44 -10.75 -19.15
C TYR A 125 2.08 -12.14 -19.68
N MET A 126 1.21 -12.88 -18.99
CA MET A 126 0.66 -14.12 -19.52
C MET A 126 -0.10 -13.89 -20.83
N THR A 127 -0.88 -12.81 -20.89
CA THR A 127 -1.65 -12.44 -22.08
C THR A 127 -0.74 -11.98 -23.21
N ALA A 128 0.24 -11.10 -22.92
CA ALA A 128 1.22 -10.62 -23.88
C ALA A 128 2.09 -11.77 -24.44
N GLY A 129 2.53 -12.71 -23.61
CA GLY A 129 3.29 -13.87 -24.03
C GLY A 129 2.53 -14.76 -25.03
N ARG A 130 1.23 -14.96 -24.80
CA ARG A 130 0.35 -15.70 -25.73
C ARG A 130 0.11 -14.92 -27.01
N LEU A 131 -0.15 -13.61 -26.91
CA LEU A 131 -0.35 -12.75 -28.08
C LEU A 131 0.88 -12.76 -28.99
N MET A 132 2.08 -12.60 -28.43
CA MET A 132 3.33 -12.64 -29.19
C MET A 132 3.60 -14.03 -29.79
N TRP A 133 3.24 -15.12 -29.10
CA TRP A 133 3.37 -16.47 -29.66
C TRP A 133 2.42 -16.72 -30.84
N THR A 134 1.21 -16.15 -30.80
CA THR A 134 0.19 -16.35 -31.85
C THR A 134 0.40 -15.43 -33.07
N PHE A 135 0.84 -14.19 -32.86
CA PHE A 135 0.86 -13.18 -33.93
C PHE A 135 2.26 -12.85 -34.49
N HIS A 136 3.35 -13.20 -33.81
CA HIS A 136 4.71 -12.88 -34.29
C HIS A 136 5.39 -14.12 -34.90
N PRO A 137 5.72 -14.12 -36.21
CA PRO A 137 6.36 -15.26 -36.87
C PRO A 137 7.71 -15.63 -36.22
N ASP A 138 8.50 -14.64 -35.80
CA ASP A 138 9.78 -14.87 -35.08
C ASP A 138 9.68 -15.08 -33.55
N ARG A 139 8.47 -15.06 -32.96
CA ARG A 139 8.25 -15.20 -31.50
C ARG A 139 9.11 -14.27 -30.62
N LYS A 140 9.49 -13.10 -31.13
CA LYS A 140 10.37 -12.10 -30.49
C LYS A 140 9.80 -10.72 -30.73
N VAL A 141 9.87 -9.82 -29.76
CA VAL A 141 9.56 -8.39 -29.96
C VAL A 141 10.85 -7.60 -29.72
N ALA A 142 11.29 -6.85 -30.73
CA ALA A 142 12.50 -6.02 -30.69
C ALA A 142 13.78 -6.77 -30.24
N GLY A 143 13.93 -8.06 -30.61
CA GLY A 143 15.08 -8.89 -30.23
C GLY A 143 15.01 -9.52 -28.83
N ILE A 144 14.04 -9.10 -28.00
CA ILE A 144 13.84 -9.63 -26.65
C ILE A 144 12.67 -10.64 -26.69
N LYS A 145 12.85 -11.81 -26.06
CA LYS A 145 11.75 -12.77 -25.91
C LYS A 145 10.67 -12.13 -25.02
N ALA A 146 9.42 -12.16 -25.47
CA ALA A 146 8.21 -11.73 -24.74
C ALA A 146 8.22 -12.12 -23.26
N ILE A 147 8.70 -13.34 -22.99
CA ILE A 147 8.80 -13.96 -21.67
C ILE A 147 9.76 -13.24 -20.71
N SER A 148 10.69 -12.42 -21.22
CA SER A 148 11.70 -11.73 -20.42
C SER A 148 11.17 -10.41 -19.84
N LEU A 149 10.20 -9.77 -20.51
CA LEU A 149 9.61 -8.51 -20.06
C LEU A 149 8.88 -8.67 -18.72
N GLY A 150 8.19 -9.79 -18.53
CA GLY A 150 7.58 -10.14 -17.25
C GLY A 150 8.61 -10.34 -16.13
N LYS A 151 9.79 -10.88 -16.43
CA LYS A 151 10.85 -11.07 -15.42
C LYS A 151 11.41 -9.75 -14.91
N TYR A 152 11.64 -8.79 -15.81
CA TYR A 152 12.11 -7.45 -15.42
C TYR A 152 11.09 -6.75 -14.54
N PHE A 153 9.80 -6.87 -14.86
CA PHE A 153 8.77 -6.21 -14.07
C PHE A 153 8.56 -6.86 -12.70
N VAL A 154 8.66 -8.19 -12.59
CA VAL A 154 8.66 -8.87 -11.28
C VAL A 154 9.82 -8.38 -10.41
N TRP A 155 11.00 -8.18 -10.99
CA TRP A 155 12.13 -7.59 -10.27
C TRP A 155 11.88 -6.14 -9.84
N LEU A 156 11.23 -5.34 -10.69
CA LEU A 156 10.82 -3.97 -10.32
C LEU A 156 9.76 -3.96 -9.22
N ASP A 157 8.83 -4.92 -9.21
CA ASP A 157 7.81 -5.03 -8.18
C ASP A 157 8.42 -5.43 -6.84
N ILE A 158 9.32 -6.43 -6.82
CA ILE A 158 10.10 -6.80 -5.63
C ILE A 158 10.90 -5.60 -5.10
N PHE A 159 11.56 -4.84 -5.99
CA PHE A 159 12.27 -3.63 -5.59
C PHE A 159 11.32 -2.59 -4.99
N SER A 160 10.14 -2.39 -5.58
CA SER A 160 9.11 -1.49 -5.07
C SER A 160 8.61 -1.93 -3.69
N PHE A 161 8.40 -3.22 -3.45
CA PHE A 161 8.04 -3.75 -2.12
C PHE A 161 9.10 -3.45 -1.07
N ILE A 162 10.38 -3.58 -1.41
CA ILE A 162 11.47 -3.25 -0.49
C ILE A 162 11.42 -1.76 -0.15
N VAL A 163 11.30 -0.90 -1.15
CA VAL A 163 11.21 0.56 -0.95
C VAL A 163 9.98 0.94 -0.12
N GLN A 164 8.82 0.32 -0.38
CA GLN A 164 7.58 0.55 0.37
C GLN A 164 7.67 0.01 1.80
N GLY A 165 8.30 -1.15 2.02
CA GLY A 165 8.53 -1.70 3.35
C GLY A 165 9.44 -0.80 4.18
N VAL A 166 10.55 -0.36 3.60
CA VAL A 166 11.47 0.59 4.24
C VAL A 166 10.74 1.91 4.54
N GLY A 167 10.08 2.50 3.55
CA GLY A 167 9.31 3.73 3.72
C GLY A 167 8.20 3.61 4.77
N GLY A 168 7.50 2.48 4.81
CA GLY A 168 6.46 2.18 5.80
C GLY A 168 7.00 2.08 7.22
N THR A 169 8.18 1.48 7.41
CA THR A 169 8.82 1.44 8.74
C THR A 169 9.30 2.83 9.21
N MET A 170 9.74 3.69 8.29
CA MET A 170 10.18 5.06 8.62
C MET A 170 9.02 5.97 9.05
N LEU A 171 7.78 5.66 8.65
CA LEU A 171 6.58 6.43 9.00
C LEU A 171 5.92 5.96 10.32
N SER A 172 6.47 4.95 11.00
CA SER A 172 5.93 4.45 12.27
C SER A 172 6.28 5.40 13.44
N PRO A 173 5.30 5.88 14.24
CA PRO A 173 5.56 6.73 15.39
C PRO A 173 6.41 5.97 16.42
N GLY A 174 7.69 6.29 16.52
CA GLY A 174 8.67 5.57 17.35
C GLY A 174 9.95 5.17 16.62
N GLY A 175 9.99 5.32 15.29
CA GLY A 175 11.22 5.31 14.52
C GLY A 175 12.05 6.57 14.80
N SER A 176 12.60 6.68 16.01
CA SER A 176 13.79 7.50 16.20
C SER A 176 14.76 7.10 15.09
N ALA A 177 15.21 8.08 14.32
CA ALA A 177 16.41 7.94 13.52
C ALA A 177 17.55 7.64 14.49
N THR A 178 17.69 6.37 14.89
CA THR A 178 18.93 5.83 15.44
C THR A 178 19.89 5.84 14.27
N THR A 179 20.46 7.02 14.14
CA THR A 179 21.55 7.43 13.29
C THR A 179 22.62 6.34 13.38
N MET A 180 22.99 5.76 12.25
CA MET A 180 24.34 5.21 12.11
C MET A 180 25.30 6.38 11.93
#